data_AF-E0I4L1-F1
#
_entry.id   AF-E0I4L1-F1
#
_cell.length_a   1.000
_cell.length_b   1.000
_cell.length_c   1.000
_cell.angle_alpha   90.00
_cell.angle_beta   90.00
_cell.angle_gamma   90.00
#
_symmetry.space_group_name_H-M   'P 1'
#
loop_
_entity.id
_entity.type
_entity.pdbx_description
1 polymer ?
#
loop_
_entity_poly.entity_id
_entity_poly.type
_entity_poly.pdbx_seq_one_letter_code
_entity_poly.pdbx_strand_id
1 'polypeptide(L)'
;MDISVQEIKDFVLEYNLEERTISGFWNYFNNYQTECEGEFLCDFPDYSSDEVELYIDSIALRITNWPDDGYNHVVVALRMHYKEQYAGIYKMTYTLNGEIEDDQLSLI
;
A
#
# COMPACT_ATOMS: atom_id res chain seq x y z
N MET A 1 -16.16 -19.66 13.10
CA MET A 1 -14.69 -19.64 13.05
C MET A 1 -14.36 -18.18 12.92
N ASP A 2 -14.17 -17.51 14.05
CA ASP A 2 -13.81 -16.09 14.05
C ASP A 2 -12.36 -16.03 13.61
N ILE A 3 -12.09 -15.67 12.36
CA ILE A 3 -10.81 -15.00 12.09
C ILE A 3 -10.93 -13.71 12.88
N SER A 4 -10.30 -13.69 14.06
CA SER A 4 -10.47 -12.58 14.96
C SER A 4 -9.74 -11.39 14.35
N VAL A 5 -10.31 -10.19 14.47
CA VAL A 5 -9.61 -8.95 14.13
C VAL A 5 -8.22 -8.89 14.80
N GLN A 6 -8.06 -9.57 15.95
CA GLN A 6 -6.80 -9.70 16.64
C GLN A 6 -5.75 -10.50 15.85
N GLU A 7 -6.11 -11.60 15.20
CA GLU A 7 -5.16 -12.39 14.39
C GLU A 7 -4.62 -11.57 13.20
N ILE A 8 -5.46 -10.73 12.58
CA ILE A 8 -5.01 -9.83 11.51
C ILE A 8 -4.05 -8.77 12.09
N LYS A 9 -4.33 -8.23 13.27
CA LYS A 9 -3.42 -7.27 13.94
C LYS A 9 -2.09 -7.90 14.31
N ASP A 10 -2.12 -9.11 14.87
CA ASP A 10 -0.93 -9.84 15.26
C ASP A 10 -0.08 -10.15 14.03
N PHE A 11 -0.70 -10.57 12.92
CA PHE A 11 -0.02 -10.76 11.64
C PHE A 11 0.64 -9.47 11.12
N VAL A 12 -0.06 -8.34 11.19
CA VAL A 12 0.48 -7.03 10.77
C VAL A 12 1.73 -6.67 11.59
N LEU A 13 1.70 -6.92 12.90
CA LEU A 13 2.82 -6.66 13.80
C LEU A 13 3.97 -7.65 13.60
N GLU A 14 3.68 -8.95 13.48
CA GLU A 14 4.67 -10.01 13.30
C GLU A 14 5.53 -9.77 12.05
N TYR A 15 4.89 -9.35 10.95
CA TYR A 15 5.55 -9.15 9.66
C TYR A 15 5.90 -7.69 9.35
N ASN A 16 5.67 -6.76 10.29
CA ASN A 16 5.89 -5.32 10.14
C ASN A 16 5.29 -4.74 8.85
N LEU A 17 4.03 -5.08 8.57
CA LEU A 17 3.43 -4.77 7.26
C LEU A 17 3.25 -3.27 7.02
N GLU A 18 2.99 -2.47 8.05
CA GLU A 18 2.85 -1.02 7.91
C GLU A 18 4.13 -0.36 7.42
N GLU A 19 5.26 -0.62 8.08
CA GLU A 19 6.57 -0.06 7.72
C GLU A 19 7.02 -0.54 6.33
N ARG A 20 6.78 -1.82 6.01
CA ARG A 20 7.09 -2.38 4.71
C ARG A 20 6.20 -1.79 3.61
N THR A 21 4.94 -1.49 3.90
CA THR A 21 4.03 -0.83 2.95
C THR A 21 4.49 0.60 2.68
N ILE A 22 4.86 1.36 3.71
CA ILE A 22 5.39 2.72 3.57
C ILE A 22 6.71 2.72 2.77
N SER A 23 7.60 1.77 3.07
CA SER A 23 8.86 1.61 2.33
C SER A 23 8.62 1.24 0.86
N GLY A 24 7.66 0.35 0.60
CA GLY A 24 7.24 -0.03 -0.74
C GLY A 24 6.67 1.15 -1.53
N PHE A 25 5.81 1.96 -0.90
CA PHE A 25 5.29 3.19 -1.50
C PHE A 25 6.43 4.09 -1.98
N TRP A 26 7.41 4.39 -1.12
CA TRP A 26 8.50 5.27 -1.50
C TRP A 26 9.36 4.69 -2.62
N ASN A 27 9.60 3.38 -2.61
CA ASN A 27 10.29 2.72 -3.72
C ASN A 27 9.52 2.88 -5.04
N TYR A 28 8.22 2.58 -5.05
CA TYR A 28 7.36 2.72 -6.22
C TYR A 28 7.30 4.17 -6.70
N PHE A 29 7.02 5.10 -5.79
CA PHE A 29 6.81 6.51 -6.09
C PHE A 29 8.09 7.20 -6.62
N ASN A 30 9.25 6.87 -6.05
CA ASN A 30 10.54 7.38 -6.55
C ASN A 30 10.91 6.79 -7.92
N ASN A 31 10.54 5.52 -8.18
CA ASN A 31 10.69 4.93 -9.51
C ASN A 31 9.78 5.65 -10.52
N TYR A 32 8.52 5.91 -10.17
CA TYR A 32 7.60 6.69 -11.01
C TYR A 32 8.16 8.09 -11.34
N GLN A 33 8.72 8.78 -10.34
CA GLN A 33 9.40 10.07 -10.54
C GLN A 33 10.54 9.99 -11.56
N THR A 34 11.32 8.91 -11.55
CA THR A 34 12.51 8.77 -12.37
C THR A 34 12.21 8.23 -13.78
N GLU A 35 11.35 7.23 -13.88
CA GLU A 35 11.03 6.53 -15.12
C GLU A 35 9.97 7.27 -15.96
N CYS A 36 9.12 8.06 -15.31
CA CYS A 36 8.00 8.78 -15.92
C CYS A 36 8.03 10.29 -15.60
N GLU A 37 9.22 10.89 -15.50
CA GLU A 37 9.43 12.29 -15.06
C GLU A 37 8.44 13.30 -15.66
N GLY A 38 8.17 13.23 -16.97
CA GLY A 38 7.25 14.16 -17.63
C GLY A 38 5.80 14.03 -17.17
N GLU A 39 5.33 12.81 -16.87
CA GLU A 39 4.01 12.56 -16.31
C GLU A 39 3.98 12.95 -14.83
N PHE A 40 5.01 12.56 -14.09
CA PHE A 40 5.18 12.90 -12.68
C PHE A 40 5.12 14.41 -12.44
N LEU A 41 5.79 15.22 -13.27
CA LEU A 41 5.77 16.68 -13.14
C LEU A 41 4.43 17.30 -13.54
N CYS A 42 3.60 16.61 -14.34
CA CYS A 42 2.23 17.05 -14.59
C CYS A 42 1.36 16.90 -13.33
N ASP A 43 1.53 15.78 -12.62
CA ASP A 43 0.75 15.46 -11.42
C ASP A 43 1.27 16.18 -10.17
N PHE A 44 2.59 16.33 -10.05
CA PHE A 44 3.29 16.89 -8.89
C PHE A 44 4.23 18.04 -9.28
N PRO A 45 3.69 19.19 -9.73
CA PRO A 45 4.51 20.35 -10.04
C PRO A 45 5.20 20.88 -8.78
N ASP A 46 6.50 21.17 -8.92
CA ASP A 46 7.39 21.62 -7.84
C ASP A 46 7.43 20.65 -6.65
N TYR A 47 7.40 19.35 -6.94
CA TYR A 47 7.42 18.27 -5.94
C TYR A 47 8.52 18.44 -4.89
N SER A 48 8.11 18.32 -3.62
CA SER A 48 8.97 18.06 -2.48
C SER A 48 8.43 16.87 -1.71
N SER A 49 9.32 15.96 -1.28
CA SER A 49 8.94 14.80 -0.48
C SER A 49 8.30 15.19 0.86
N ASP A 50 8.66 16.35 1.39
CA ASP A 50 8.14 16.86 2.68
C ASP A 50 6.67 17.29 2.60
N GLU A 51 6.12 17.40 1.39
CA GLU A 51 4.70 17.73 1.15
C GLU A 51 3.83 16.48 1.01
N VAL A 52 4.43 15.28 1.08
CA VAL A 52 3.71 14.01 1.02
C VAL A 52 3.46 13.49 2.44
N GLU A 53 2.19 13.28 2.76
CA GLU A 53 1.77 12.67 4.01
C GLU A 53 1.13 11.31 3.74
N LEU A 54 1.49 10.31 4.54
CA LEU A 54 1.07 8.93 4.36
C LEU A 54 0.31 8.42 5.58
N TYR A 55 -0.79 7.72 5.34
CA TYR A 55 -1.65 7.18 6.40
C TYR A 55 -2.06 5.75 6.07
N ILE A 56 -1.90 4.82 7.00
CA ILE A 56 -2.52 3.51 6.89
C ILE A 56 -4.04 3.72 6.97
N ASP A 57 -4.74 3.47 5.87
CA ASP A 57 -6.17 3.71 5.74
C ASP A 57 -6.99 2.47 6.11
N SER A 58 -6.58 1.30 5.61
CA SER A 58 -7.23 0.04 5.94
C SER A 58 -6.31 -1.16 5.77
N ILE A 59 -6.65 -2.24 6.48
CA ILE A 59 -6.02 -3.56 6.34
C ILE A 59 -7.15 -4.56 6.12
N ALA A 60 -7.07 -5.35 5.06
CA ALA A 60 -8.13 -6.28 4.67
C ALA A 60 -7.58 -7.68 4.39
N LEU A 61 -8.22 -8.70 4.94
CA LEU A 61 -8.07 -10.07 4.45
C LEU A 61 -8.93 -10.23 3.18
N ARG A 62 -8.27 -10.56 2.07
CA ARG A 62 -8.91 -10.81 0.78
C ARG A 62 -8.88 -12.31 0.49
N ILE A 63 -10.06 -12.90 0.38
CA ILE A 63 -10.23 -14.27 -0.10
C ILE A 63 -10.28 -14.24 -1.63
N THR A 64 -9.38 -14.96 -2.29
CA THR A 64 -9.33 -15.06 -3.74
C THR A 64 -9.67 -16.49 -4.17
N ASN A 65 -10.15 -16.68 -5.41
CA ASN A 65 -10.48 -18.00 -5.99
C ASN A 65 -11.64 -18.78 -5.33
N TRP A 66 -12.63 -18.07 -4.75
CA TRP A 66 -13.80 -18.71 -4.14
C TRP A 66 -14.49 -19.75 -5.07
N PRO A 67 -14.82 -20.96 -4.57
CA PRO A 67 -14.77 -21.41 -3.17
C PRO A 67 -13.43 -22.00 -2.72
N ASP A 68 -12.43 -22.07 -3.60
CA ASP A 68 -11.10 -22.53 -3.23
C ASP A 68 -10.43 -21.47 -2.35
N ASP A 69 -9.74 -21.88 -1.29
CA ASP A 69 -9.15 -21.01 -0.28
C ASP A 69 -7.60 -21.10 -0.23
N GLY A 70 -7.00 -21.77 -1.20
CA GLY A 70 -5.55 -21.96 -1.27
C GLY A 70 -4.75 -20.70 -1.62
N TYR A 71 -5.43 -19.59 -1.91
CA TYR A 71 -4.81 -18.36 -2.40
C TYR A 71 -5.54 -17.14 -1.83
N ASN A 72 -5.04 -16.61 -0.71
CA ASN A 72 -5.61 -15.48 0.02
C ASN A 72 -4.51 -14.49 0.40
N HIS A 73 -4.88 -13.23 0.61
CA HIS A 73 -3.93 -12.14 0.82
C HIS A 73 -4.35 -11.22 1.94
N VAL A 74 -3.37 -10.57 2.56
CA VAL A 74 -3.60 -9.36 3.36
C VAL A 74 -3.23 -8.15 2.50
N VAL A 75 -4.17 -7.23 2.33
CA VAL A 75 -3.97 -5.99 1.58
C VAL A 75 -3.90 -4.84 2.57
N VAL A 76 -2.78 -4.12 2.56
CA VAL A 76 -2.61 -2.86 3.31
C VAL A 76 -2.81 -1.70 2.34
N ALA A 77 -3.77 -0.85 2.64
CA ALA A 77 -4.03 0.35 1.86
C ALA A 77 -3.44 1.57 2.57
N LEU A 78 -2.54 2.26 1.89
CA LEU A 78 -1.85 3.47 2.33
C LEU A 78 -2.39 4.67 1.55
N ARG A 79 -3.07 5.57 2.25
CA ARG A 79 -3.55 6.82 1.69
C ARG A 79 -2.39 7.80 1.57
N MET A 80 -2.28 8.44 0.42
CA MET A 80 -1.33 9.51 0.13
C MET A 80 -2.06 10.85 0.07
N HIS A 81 -1.58 11.81 0.84
CA HIS A 81 -1.89 13.21 0.66
C HIS A 81 -0.67 13.93 0.08
N TYR A 82 -0.91 14.90 -0.80
CA TYR A 82 0.09 15.83 -1.30
C TYR A 82 -0.42 17.25 -1.09
N LYS A 83 0.39 18.12 -0.47
CA LYS A 83 -0.02 19.49 -0.12
C LYS A 83 -1.36 19.52 0.64
N GLU A 84 -1.47 18.69 1.68
CA GLU A 84 -2.65 18.52 2.56
C GLU A 84 -3.93 18.00 1.87
N GLN A 85 -3.86 17.61 0.59
CA GLN A 85 -5.01 17.10 -0.16
C GLN A 85 -4.84 15.62 -0.49
N TYR A 86 -5.93 14.86 -0.46
CA TYR A 86 -5.93 13.46 -0.92
C TYR A 86 -5.47 13.41 -2.38
N ALA A 87 -4.40 12.65 -2.64
CA ALA A 87 -3.74 12.57 -3.94
C ALA A 87 -3.81 11.15 -4.54
N GLY A 88 -4.03 10.13 -3.71
CA GLY A 88 -4.14 8.77 -4.19
C GLY A 88 -4.07 7.73 -3.09
N ILE A 89 -4.09 6.47 -3.50
CA ILE A 89 -3.96 5.32 -2.62
C ILE A 89 -2.95 4.33 -3.19
N TYR A 90 -2.03 3.91 -2.35
CA TYR A 90 -1.12 2.83 -2.60
C TYR A 90 -1.61 1.57 -1.89
N LYS A 91 -1.55 0.42 -2.55
CA LYS A 91 -1.95 -0.86 -1.95
C LYS A 91 -0.81 -1.84 -2.08
N MET A 92 -0.43 -2.42 -0.96
CA MET A 92 0.52 -3.52 -0.89
C MET A 92 -0.23 -4.82 -0.58
N THR A 93 0.01 -5.84 -1.39
CA THR A 93 -0.60 -7.17 -1.27
C THR A 93 0.44 -8.14 -0.72
N TYR A 94 0.11 -8.77 0.40
CA TYR A 94 0.94 -9.76 1.06
C TYR A 94 0.30 -11.13 1.01
N THR A 95 1.11 -12.16 0.81
CA THR A 95 0.71 -13.55 1.05
C THR A 95 0.46 -13.77 2.55
N LEU A 96 -0.24 -14.84 2.94
CA LEU A 96 -0.43 -15.20 4.35
C LEU A 96 0.86 -15.64 5.09
N ASN A 97 2.00 -15.71 4.39
CA ASN A 97 3.33 -15.91 4.99
C ASN A 97 4.11 -14.58 5.13
N GLY A 98 3.47 -13.45 4.83
CA GLY A 98 4.05 -12.11 4.94
C GLY A 98 4.96 -11.71 3.77
N GLU A 99 5.01 -12.47 2.68
CA GLU A 99 5.78 -12.11 1.48
C GLU A 99 5.03 -11.07 0.66
N ILE A 100 5.75 -10.15 0.01
CA ILE A 100 5.15 -9.20 -0.94
C ILE A 100 4.83 -9.95 -2.22
N GLU A 101 3.60 -9.81 -2.69
CA GLU A 101 3.14 -10.44 -3.91
C GLU A 101 2.93 -9.43 -5.03
N ASP A 102 2.33 -8.30 -4.71
CA ASP A 102 2.03 -7.25 -5.68
C ASP A 102 1.85 -5.90 -4.98
N ASP A 103 2.07 -4.82 -5.72
CA ASP A 103 1.83 -3.46 -5.28
C ASP A 103 1.28 -2.56 -6.40
N GLN A 104 0.46 -1.59 -6.02
CA GLN A 104 -0.12 -0.66 -6.99
C GLN A 104 -0.34 0.72 -6.37
N LEU A 105 -0.01 1.76 -7.14
CA LEU A 105 -0.39 3.13 -6.87
C LEU A 105 -1.58 3.53 -7.77
N SER A 106 -2.56 4.21 -7.20
CA SER A 106 -3.65 4.82 -7.96
C SER A 106 -3.79 6.28 -7.55
N LEU A 107 -3.45 7.18 -8.48
CA LEU A 107 -3.59 8.63 -8.35
C LEU A 107 -5.00 9.07 -8.82
N ILE A 108 -5.39 10.31 -8.51
CA ILE A 108 -6.69 10.91 -8.86
C ILE A 108 -6.64 11.60 -10.22
#